data_AF-A0A6H9HHK2-F1
#
_entry.id   AF-A0A6H9HHK2-F1
#
_cell.length_a   1.000
_cell.length_b   1.000
_cell.length_c   1.000
_cell.angle_alpha   90.00
_cell.angle_beta   90.00
_cell.angle_gamma   90.00
#
_symmetry.space_group_name_H-M   'P 1'
#
loop_
_entity.id
_entity.type
_entity.pdbx_description
1 polymer ?
#
loop_
_entity_poly.entity_id
_entity_poly.type
_entity_poly.pdbx_seq_one_letter_code
_entity_poly.pdbx_strand_id
1 'polypeptide(L)'
;MLDREIARRAKEDEAARRLMTIPGIGPIAATAIIALAPPVETFRKGRDFAAWLGLAPRQHSTGGKQRLGSISKMGERTIRRLLIIGGSSMVRQACRFGASAGSWLERMLARKPRMLVSVALANKMARMVWALLTRKEDYRAPTAVAA
;
A
#
# COMPACT_ATOMS: atom_id res chain seq x y z
N MET A 1 -3.63 21.56 14.93
CA MET A 1 -2.29 21.68 15.56
C MET A 1 -1.55 20.35 15.59
N LEU A 2 -2.20 19.23 15.96
CA LEU A 2 -1.56 17.90 16.02
C LEU A 2 -1.03 17.39 14.66
N ASP A 3 -1.79 17.52 13.57
CA ASP A 3 -1.34 17.01 12.25
C ASP A 3 -0.09 17.69 11.71
N ARG A 4 0.10 18.98 12.01
CA ARG A 4 1.30 19.74 11.63
C ARG A 4 2.52 19.24 12.39
N GLU A 5 2.34 18.90 13.67
CA GLU A 5 3.41 18.35 14.50
C GLU A 5 3.78 16.92 14.06
N ILE A 6 2.78 16.09 13.73
CA ILE A 6 3.02 14.76 13.13
C ILE A 6 3.80 14.90 11.83
N ALA A 7 3.42 15.85 10.96
CA ALA A 7 4.10 16.08 9.70
C ALA A 7 5.55 16.58 9.89
N ARG A 8 5.81 17.38 10.94
CA ARG A 8 7.17 17.81 11.29
C ARG A 8 8.02 16.62 11.74
N ARG A 9 7.53 15.85 12.71
CA ARG A 9 8.25 14.66 13.23
C ARG A 9 8.47 13.59 12.15
N ALA A 10 7.50 13.39 11.26
CA ALA A 10 7.63 12.47 10.13
C ALA A 10 8.76 12.88 9.15
N LYS A 11 9.15 14.15 9.12
CA LYS A 11 10.30 14.63 8.33
C LYS A 11 11.62 14.49 9.07
N GLU A 12 11.62 14.31 10.38
CA GLU A 12 12.83 14.08 11.18
C GLU A 12 13.18 12.57 11.20
N ASP A 13 12.18 11.70 11.06
CA ASP A 13 12.34 10.25 10.96
C ASP A 13 12.68 9.81 9.51
N GLU A 14 13.85 9.18 9.33
CA GLU A 14 14.33 8.72 8.03
C GLU A 14 13.45 7.62 7.42
N ALA A 15 12.92 6.72 8.23
CA ALA A 15 12.03 5.66 7.78
C ALA A 15 10.67 6.26 7.34
N ALA A 16 10.13 7.21 8.08
CA ALA A 16 8.91 7.91 7.69
C ALA A 16 9.09 8.71 6.38
N ARG A 17 10.22 9.42 6.21
CA ARG A 17 10.57 10.10 4.95
C ARG A 17 10.62 9.13 3.77
N ARG A 18 11.30 8.01 3.93
CA ARG A 18 11.39 6.95 2.93
C ARG A 18 10.01 6.43 2.54
N LEU A 19 9.12 6.18 3.50
CA LEU A 19 7.76 5.74 3.21
C LEU A 19 6.93 6.79 2.46
N MET A 20 7.12 8.08 2.75
CA MET A 20 6.44 9.17 2.04
C MET A 20 6.85 9.33 0.57
N THR A 21 7.91 8.65 0.11
CA THR A 21 8.27 8.59 -1.31
C THR A 21 7.30 7.70 -2.12
N ILE A 22 6.54 6.83 -1.46
CA ILE A 22 5.50 6.01 -2.10
C ILE A 22 4.28 6.91 -2.39
N PRO A 23 3.84 7.03 -3.66
CA PRO A 23 2.62 7.74 -3.99
C PRO A 23 1.44 7.22 -3.17
N GLY A 24 0.66 8.14 -2.60
CA GLY A 24 -0.49 7.80 -1.73
C GLY A 24 -0.14 7.59 -0.26
N ILE A 25 1.13 7.62 0.15
CA ILE A 25 1.53 7.61 1.57
C ILE A 25 1.92 9.03 2.00
N GLY A 26 1.11 9.62 2.87
CA GLY A 26 1.41 10.92 3.51
C GLY A 26 1.98 10.76 4.92
N PRO A 27 2.28 11.87 5.62
CA PRO A 27 2.91 11.86 6.94
C PRO A 27 2.15 11.03 7.98
N ILE A 28 0.82 11.15 8.01
CA ILE A 28 -0.03 10.40 8.95
C ILE A 28 0.10 8.89 8.72
N ALA A 29 0.09 8.46 7.45
CA ALA A 29 0.23 7.04 7.10
C ALA A 29 1.63 6.52 7.39
N ALA A 30 2.66 7.30 7.07
CA ALA A 30 4.05 6.96 7.35
C ALA A 30 4.29 6.81 8.86
N THR A 31 3.92 7.81 9.65
CA THR A 31 4.08 7.78 11.11
C THR A 31 3.27 6.64 11.73
N ALA A 32 2.03 6.39 11.27
CA ALA A 32 1.23 5.27 11.78
C ALA A 32 1.88 3.91 11.48
N ILE A 33 2.49 3.75 10.31
CA ILE A 33 3.24 2.52 9.98
C ILE A 33 4.42 2.36 10.91
N ILE A 34 5.25 3.40 11.09
CA ILE A 34 6.43 3.32 11.97
C ILE A 34 6.04 3.07 13.42
N ALA A 35 4.95 3.68 13.90
CA ALA A 35 4.52 3.58 15.29
C ALA A 35 3.81 2.26 15.64
N LEU A 36 3.07 1.68 14.71
CA LEU A 36 2.16 0.54 15.00
C LEU A 36 2.60 -0.77 14.36
N ALA A 37 3.43 -0.75 13.32
CA ALA A 37 3.92 -1.98 12.73
C ALA A 37 5.02 -2.59 13.61
N PRO A 38 5.05 -3.93 13.76
CA PRO A 38 6.22 -4.58 14.34
C PRO A 38 7.43 -4.39 13.40
N PRO A 39 8.66 -4.61 13.90
CA PRO A 39 9.86 -4.56 13.08
C PRO A 39 9.70 -5.39 11.80
N VAL A 40 10.08 -4.85 10.65
CA VAL A 40 9.77 -5.46 9.34
C VAL A 40 10.48 -6.79 9.11
N GLU A 41 11.54 -7.03 9.87
CA GLU A 41 12.31 -8.27 9.96
C GLU A 41 11.47 -9.44 10.50
N THR A 42 10.38 -9.14 11.22
CA THR A 42 9.39 -10.14 11.68
C THR A 42 8.70 -10.83 10.49
N PHE A 43 8.66 -10.19 9.33
CA PHE A 43 8.00 -10.71 8.14
C PHE A 43 9.03 -11.20 7.11
N ARG A 44 8.86 -12.44 6.63
CA ARG A 44 9.79 -13.05 5.66
C ARG A 44 9.70 -12.40 4.27
N LYS A 45 8.52 -11.91 3.90
CA LYS A 45 8.25 -11.27 2.60
C LYS A 45 7.14 -10.24 2.73
N GLY A 46 7.11 -9.27 1.82
CA GLY A 46 6.07 -8.22 1.83
C GLY A 46 4.64 -8.75 1.67
N ARG A 47 4.44 -9.97 1.16
CA ARG A 47 3.11 -10.62 1.15
C ARG A 47 2.63 -10.94 2.57
N ASP A 48 3.54 -11.28 3.48
CA ASP A 48 3.22 -11.60 4.87
C ASP A 48 2.85 -10.32 5.63
N PHE A 49 3.56 -9.21 5.37
CA PHE A 49 3.18 -7.89 5.88
C PHE A 49 1.79 -7.46 5.38
N ALA A 50 1.52 -7.61 4.07
CA ALA A 50 0.20 -7.31 3.53
C ALA A 50 -0.91 -8.21 4.11
N ALA A 51 -0.60 -9.47 4.40
CA ALA A 51 -1.51 -10.39 5.05
C ALA A 51 -1.78 -9.99 6.51
N TRP A 52 -0.75 -9.58 7.25
CA TRP A 52 -0.86 -9.06 8.61
C TRP A 52 -1.68 -7.76 8.68
N LEU A 53 -1.64 -6.93 7.64
CA LEU A 53 -2.53 -5.77 7.52
C LEU A 53 -3.97 -6.13 7.15
N GLY A 54 -4.26 -7.40 6.87
CA GLY A 54 -5.56 -7.87 6.42
C GLY A 54 -5.91 -7.44 4.99
N LEU A 55 -4.90 -7.16 4.15
CA LEU A 55 -5.02 -6.80 2.74
C LEU A 55 -4.87 -8.00 1.79
N ALA A 56 -4.49 -9.17 2.31
CA ALA A 56 -4.49 -10.41 1.55
C ALA A 56 -5.92 -10.99 1.42
N PRO A 57 -6.26 -11.56 0.25
CA PRO A 57 -7.54 -12.25 0.06
C PRO A 57 -7.62 -13.50 0.95
N ARG A 58 -8.81 -13.77 1.50
CA ARG A 58 -9.08 -15.03 2.20
C ARG A 58 -9.10 -16.18 1.22
N GLN A 59 -8.44 -17.28 1.60
CA GLN A 59 -8.44 -18.51 0.83
C GLN A 59 -9.58 -19.41 1.33
N HIS A 60 -10.55 -19.70 0.46
CA HIS A 60 -11.64 -20.64 0.71
C HIS A 60 -11.51 -21.81 -0.26
N SER A 61 -10.45 -22.60 -0.09
CA SER A 61 -10.14 -23.71 -0.99
C SER A 61 -10.59 -25.02 -0.38
N THR A 62 -11.42 -25.77 -1.11
CA THR A 62 -11.85 -27.13 -0.76
C THR A 62 -11.61 -28.04 -1.98
N GLY A 63 -11.22 -29.30 -1.74
CA GLY A 63 -11.09 -30.32 -2.79
C GLY A 63 -10.22 -29.92 -4.00
N GLY A 64 -9.07 -29.28 -3.77
CA GLY A 64 -8.11 -28.92 -4.82
C GLY A 64 -8.44 -27.68 -5.67
N LYS A 65 -9.63 -27.08 -5.51
CA LYS A 65 -9.98 -25.83 -6.23
C LYS A 65 -9.62 -24.61 -5.40
N GLN A 66 -8.64 -23.84 -5.88
CA GLN A 66 -8.25 -22.57 -5.27
C GLN A 66 -9.32 -21.50 -5.51
N ARG A 67 -9.97 -21.02 -4.44
CA ARG A 67 -10.88 -19.85 -4.51
C ARG A 67 -10.38 -18.77 -3.56
N LEU A 68 -10.13 -17.59 -4.13
CA LEU A 68 -9.78 -16.38 -3.38
C LEU A 68 -11.04 -15.52 -3.21
N GLY A 69 -11.35 -15.19 -1.95
CA GLY A 69 -12.49 -14.37 -1.57
C GLY A 69 -12.12 -12.91 -1.27
N SER A 70 -12.92 -12.27 -0.44
CA SER A 70 -12.67 -10.91 0.05
C SER A 70 -11.40 -10.84 0.91
N ILE A 71 -10.88 -9.62 1.11
CA ILE A 71 -9.75 -9.41 2.02
C ILE A 71 -10.11 -9.88 3.43
N SER A 72 -9.14 -10.43 4.18
CA SER A 72 -9.41 -10.98 5.51
C SER A 72 -9.94 -9.93 6.48
N LYS A 73 -9.46 -8.69 6.38
CA LYS A 73 -9.68 -7.61 7.35
C LYS A 73 -9.17 -7.93 8.77
N MET A 74 -8.53 -9.09 8.95
CA MET A 74 -7.89 -9.52 10.19
C MET A 74 -6.48 -8.92 10.17
N GLY A 75 -6.19 -7.99 11.10
CA GLY A 75 -4.97 -7.21 11.06
C GLY A 75 -5.14 -5.75 11.45
N GLU A 76 -4.04 -4.98 11.42
CA GLU A 76 -4.03 -3.59 11.87
C GLU A 76 -4.98 -2.70 11.06
N ARG A 77 -6.09 -2.29 11.70
CA ARG A 77 -7.20 -1.59 11.05
C ARG A 77 -6.81 -0.18 10.63
N THR A 78 -5.98 0.48 11.43
CA THR A 78 -5.55 1.86 11.21
C THR A 78 -4.70 1.95 9.96
N ILE A 79 -3.62 1.18 9.90
CA ILE A 79 -2.72 1.14 8.73
C ILE A 79 -3.50 0.70 7.48
N ARG A 80 -4.33 -0.36 7.58
CA ARG A 80 -5.16 -0.81 6.45
C ARG A 80 -6.05 0.32 5.91
N ARG A 81 -6.72 1.07 6.79
CA ARG A 81 -7.59 2.20 6.39
C ARG A 81 -6.78 3.30 5.70
N LEU A 82 -5.63 3.67 6.26
CA LEU A 82 -4.77 4.72 5.71
C LEU A 82 -4.24 4.34 4.31
N LEU A 83 -3.82 3.09 4.11
CA LEU A 83 -3.40 2.62 2.78
C LEU A 83 -4.54 2.58 1.77
N ILE A 84 -5.77 2.22 2.18
CA ILE A 84 -6.95 2.25 1.29
C ILE A 84 -7.32 3.69 0.91
N ILE A 85 -7.22 4.65 1.85
CA ILE A 85 -7.43 6.07 1.58
C ILE A 85 -6.37 6.57 0.59
N GLY A 86 -5.09 6.23 0.81
CA GLY A 86 -3.99 6.55 -0.11
C GLY A 86 -4.18 5.95 -1.51
N GLY A 87 -4.56 4.69 -1.60
CA GLY A 87 -4.88 4.06 -2.89
C GLY A 87 -6.09 4.72 -3.57
N SER A 88 -7.09 5.14 -2.80
CA SER A 88 -8.29 5.81 -3.34
C SER A 88 -8.00 7.21 -3.86
N SER A 89 -7.10 7.97 -3.23
CA SER A 89 -6.69 9.27 -3.75
C SER A 89 -5.96 9.13 -5.08
N MET A 90 -5.07 8.14 -5.22
CA MET A 90 -4.40 7.83 -6.48
C MET A 90 -5.37 7.40 -7.58
N VAL A 91 -6.32 6.51 -7.26
CA VAL A 91 -7.38 6.11 -8.21
C VAL A 91 -8.21 7.32 -8.64
N ARG A 92 -8.60 8.19 -7.69
CA ARG A 92 -9.34 9.42 -7.99
C ARG A 92 -8.56 10.34 -8.91
N GLN A 93 -7.26 10.53 -8.66
CA GLN A 93 -6.39 11.33 -9.50
C GLN A 93 -6.28 10.76 -10.91
N ALA A 94 -6.07 9.45 -11.03
CA ALA A 94 -6.02 8.74 -12.32
C ALA A 94 -7.34 8.83 -13.10
N CYS A 95 -8.49 8.77 -12.43
CA CYS A 95 -9.78 8.97 -13.08
C CYS A 95 -10.00 10.42 -13.53
N ARG A 96 -9.39 11.41 -12.87
CA ARG A 96 -9.58 12.83 -13.18
C ARG A 96 -8.63 13.32 -14.26
N PHE A 97 -7.38 12.86 -14.25
CA PHE A 97 -6.31 13.38 -15.10
C PHE A 97 -5.74 12.34 -16.07
N GLY A 98 -6.29 11.13 -16.07
CA GLY A 98 -5.73 9.98 -16.79
C GLY A 98 -4.72 9.21 -15.94
N ALA A 99 -4.73 7.89 -16.07
CA ALA A 99 -3.62 7.06 -15.61
C ALA A 99 -2.49 7.13 -16.65
N SER A 100 -1.24 6.91 -16.22
CA SER A 100 -0.13 6.77 -17.16
C SER A 100 -0.41 5.61 -18.12
N ALA A 101 -0.22 5.84 -19.42
CA ALA A 101 -0.45 4.87 -20.48
C ALA A 101 0.42 3.62 -20.27
N GLY A 102 -0.19 2.43 -20.43
CA GLY A 102 0.45 1.13 -20.20
C GLY A 102 0.64 0.79 -18.72
N SER A 103 0.29 1.68 -17.79
CA SER A 103 0.50 1.44 -16.36
C SER A 103 -0.40 0.31 -15.84
N TRP A 104 0.04 -0.32 -14.75
CA TRP A 104 -0.79 -1.30 -14.05
C TRP A 104 -2.12 -0.70 -13.59
N LEU A 105 -2.14 0.58 -13.21
CA LEU A 105 -3.33 1.25 -12.72
C LEU A 105 -4.37 1.45 -13.83
N GLU A 106 -3.94 1.90 -15.01
CA GLU A 106 -4.80 2.01 -16.19
C GLU A 106 -5.45 0.67 -16.54
N ARG A 107 -4.63 -0.39 -16.69
CA ARG A 107 -5.11 -1.74 -17.02
C ARG A 107 -6.07 -2.31 -15.99
N MET A 108 -5.98 -1.89 -14.73
CA MET A 108 -6.89 -2.31 -13.67
C MET A 108 -8.20 -1.53 -13.71
N LEU A 109 -8.15 -0.21 -13.90
CA LEU A 109 -9.33 0.64 -14.00
C LEU A 109 -10.19 0.31 -15.23
N ALA A 110 -9.57 -0.20 -16.32
CA ALA A 110 -10.29 -0.69 -17.49
C ALA A 110 -11.13 -1.95 -17.23
N ARG A 111 -10.82 -2.74 -16.17
CA ARG A 111 -11.41 -4.09 -15.96
C ARG A 111 -12.14 -4.25 -14.64
N LYS A 112 -11.94 -3.36 -13.67
CA LYS A 112 -12.42 -3.55 -12.29
C LYS A 112 -13.00 -2.25 -11.71
N PRO A 113 -14.02 -2.35 -10.83
CA PRO A 113 -14.57 -1.19 -10.13
C PRO A 113 -13.51 -0.46 -9.30
N ARG A 114 -13.64 0.87 -9.20
CA ARG A 114 -12.68 1.77 -8.54
C ARG A 114 -12.29 1.30 -7.13
N MET A 115 -13.26 0.89 -6.31
CA MET A 115 -13.00 0.43 -4.95
C MET A 115 -12.17 -0.84 -4.88
N LEU A 116 -12.36 -1.76 -5.83
CA LEU A 116 -11.53 -2.97 -5.92
C LEU A 116 -10.10 -2.60 -6.29
N VAL A 117 -9.94 -1.65 -7.22
CA VAL A 117 -8.62 -1.14 -7.63
C VAL A 117 -7.92 -0.42 -6.46
N SER A 118 -8.63 0.40 -5.68
CA SER A 118 -8.07 1.05 -4.48
C SER A 118 -7.55 0.04 -3.46
N VAL A 119 -8.30 -1.03 -3.19
CA VAL A 119 -7.88 -2.10 -2.26
C VAL A 119 -6.68 -2.87 -2.82
N ALA A 120 -6.68 -3.16 -4.11
CA ALA A 120 -5.54 -3.81 -4.77
C ALA A 120 -4.28 -2.93 -4.73
N LEU A 121 -4.44 -1.62 -4.90
CA LEU A 121 -3.36 -0.64 -4.80
C LEU A 121 -2.84 -0.54 -3.36
N ALA A 122 -3.72 -0.54 -2.36
CA ALA A 122 -3.32 -0.60 -0.95
C ALA A 122 -2.48 -1.85 -0.62
N ASN A 123 -2.86 -3.02 -1.15
CA ASN A 123 -2.07 -4.24 -1.02
C ASN A 123 -0.69 -4.11 -1.72
N LYS A 124 -0.65 -3.50 -2.91
CA LYS A 124 0.61 -3.19 -3.60
C LYS A 124 1.49 -2.25 -2.78
N MET A 125 0.92 -1.19 -2.19
CA MET A 125 1.61 -0.23 -1.33
C MET A 125 2.16 -0.90 -0.07
N ALA A 126 1.39 -1.79 0.59
CA ALA A 126 1.88 -2.55 1.74
C ALA A 126 3.16 -3.35 1.40
N ARG A 127 3.20 -3.98 0.22
CA ARG A 127 4.38 -4.71 -0.23
C ARG A 127 5.57 -3.80 -0.52
N MET A 128 5.32 -2.58 -1.01
CA MET A 128 6.36 -1.55 -1.19
C MET A 128 6.89 -1.07 0.16
N VAL A 129 6.01 -0.75 1.11
CA VAL A 129 6.37 -0.35 2.48
C VAL A 129 7.34 -1.34 3.10
N TRP A 130 7.01 -2.64 3.06
CA TRP A 130 7.90 -3.68 3.57
C TRP A 130 9.25 -3.67 2.85
N ALA A 131 9.25 -3.61 1.51
CA ALA A 131 10.49 -3.63 0.72
C ALA A 131 11.41 -2.43 1.02
N LEU A 132 10.86 -1.22 1.15
CA LEU A 132 11.64 -0.01 1.44
C LEU A 132 12.21 -0.04 2.86
N LEU A 133 11.43 -0.49 3.85
CA LEU A 133 11.90 -0.60 5.23
C LEU A 133 12.99 -1.66 5.37
N THR A 134 12.83 -2.81 4.71
CA THR A 134 13.85 -3.89 4.75
C THR A 134 15.14 -3.49 4.03
N ARG A 135 15.05 -2.80 2.89
CA ARG A 135 16.22 -2.42 2.09
C ARG A 135 16.84 -1.08 2.49
N LYS A 136 16.11 -0.28 3.27
CA LYS A 136 16.46 1.11 3.59
C LYS A 136 16.69 1.97 2.33
N GLU A 137 15.91 1.71 1.29
CA GLU A 137 15.96 2.42 0.00
C GLU A 137 14.68 3.24 -0.24
N ASP A 138 14.78 4.30 -1.02
CA ASP A 138 13.62 5.11 -1.43
C ASP A 138 12.83 4.47 -2.57
N TYR A 139 11.54 4.82 -2.66
CA TYR A 139 10.69 4.37 -3.75
C TYR A 139 11.20 4.92 -5.09
N ARG A 140 11.48 4.00 -6.02
CA ARG A 140 11.72 4.33 -7.42
C ARG A 140 10.54 3.83 -8.23
N ALA A 141 9.91 4.74 -8.99
CA ALA A 141 8.85 4.34 -9.90
C ALA A 141 9.41 3.28 -10.87
N PRO A 142 8.68 2.19 -11.15
CA PRO A 142 9.10 1.25 -12.17
C PRO A 142 9.23 2.01 -13.48
N THR A 143 10.46 2.15 -13.99
CA THR A 143 10.68 2.68 -15.34
C THR A 143 9.88 1.78 -16.27
N ALA A 144 8.93 2.37 -17.01
CA ALA A 144 8.25 1.62 -18.04
C ALA A 144 9.34 1.13 -18.98
N VAL A 145 9.54 -0.19 -19.05
CA VAL A 145 10.40 -0.77 -20.07
C VAL A 145 9.69 -0.44 -21.37
N ALA A 146 10.20 0.57 -22.10
CA ALA A 146 9.79 0.83 -23.46
C ALA A 146 10.10 -0.45 -24.25
N ALA A 147 9.04 -1.10 -24.72
CA ALA A 147 9.12 -2.21 -25.65
C ALA A 147 9.20 -1.66 -27.07
#